data_AF-A0A7R6P930-F1
#
_entry.id   AF-A0A7R6P930-F1
#
_cell.length_a   1.000
_cell.length_b   1.000
_cell.length_c   1.000
_cell.angle_alpha   90.00
_cell.angle_beta   90.00
_cell.angle_gamma   90.00
#
_symmetry.space_group_name_H-M   'P 1'
#
loop_
_entity.id
_entity.type
_entity.pdbx_description
1 polymer ?
#
loop_
_entity_poly.entity_id
_entity_poly.type
_entity_poly.pdbx_seq_one_letter_code
_entity_poly.pdbx_strand_id
1 'polypeptide(L)' 'MAIVLHNYNIVRVIDDGKIVNCTVIKMCLDYALIKYKGSKYKVPYGLIDKVIGHELLLHAE' A
#
# COMPACT_ATOMS: atom_id res chain seq x y z
N MET A 1 -0.97 19.97 16.69
CA MET A 1 -1.30 18.56 16.35
C MET A 1 -0.25 18.10 15.36
N ALA A 2 0.70 17.27 15.79
CA ALA A 2 1.77 16.79 14.91
C ALA A 2 1.33 15.46 14.30
N ILE A 3 1.27 15.39 12.97
CA ILE A 3 1.08 14.14 12.26
C ILE A 3 2.37 13.33 12.44
N VAL A 4 2.32 12.30 13.29
CA VAL A 4 3.42 11.34 13.41
C VAL A 4 3.35 10.47 12.17
N LEU A 5 4.17 10.79 11.15
CA LEU A 5 4.41 9.89 10.03
C LEU A 5 5.20 8.70 10.55
N HIS A 6 4.52 7.61 10.85
CA HIS A 6 5.19 6.33 10.93
C HIS A 6 5.69 6.02 9.51
N ASN A 7 7.02 5.93 9.33
CA ASN A 7 7.66 5.53 8.08
C ASN A 7 7.40 4.03 7.79
N TYR A 8 6.15 3.61 7.66
CA TYR A 8 5.79 2.32 7.08
C TYR A 8 5.95 2.43 5.57
N ASN A 9 7.21 2.37 5.11
CA ASN A 9 7.52 2.42 3.68
C ASN A 9 7.16 1.13 2.93
N ILE A 10 6.62 0.12 3.63
CA ILE A 10 6.34 -1.21 3.08
C ILE A 10 4.89 -1.61 3.41
N VAL A 11 4.10 -1.88 2.37
CA VAL A 11 2.78 -2.51 2.44
C VAL A 11 2.91 -3.98 2.07
N ARG A 12 2.26 -4.87 2.80
CA ARG A 12 2.27 -6.32 2.51
C ARG A 12 1.05 -6.69 1.67
N VAL A 13 1.30 -7.28 0.51
CA VAL A 13 0.26 -7.74 -0.41
C VAL A 13 0.31 -9.26 -0.49
N ILE A 14 -0.83 -9.95 -0.34
CA ILE A 14 -0.96 -11.37 -0.69
C ILE A 14 -1.29 -11.49 -2.17
N ASP A 15 -0.41 -12.16 -2.88
CA ASP A 15 -0.59 -12.55 -4.28
C ASP A 15 -0.42 -14.05 -4.37
N ASP A 16 -1.50 -14.76 -4.73
CA ASP A 16 -1.50 -16.21 -4.90
C ASP A 16 -0.92 -16.98 -3.68
N GLY A 17 -1.29 -16.54 -2.46
CA GLY A 17 -0.81 -17.13 -1.20
C GLY A 17 0.62 -16.72 -0.79
N LYS A 18 1.31 -15.88 -1.56
CA LYS A 18 2.63 -15.34 -1.22
C LYS A 18 2.52 -13.91 -0.72
N ILE A 19 3.19 -13.61 0.39
CA ILE A 19 3.29 -12.24 0.90
C ILE A 19 4.40 -11.52 0.15
N VAL A 20 4.05 -10.46 -0.55
CA VAL A 20 4.96 -9.57 -1.28
C VAL A 20 5.01 -8.22 -0.58
N ASN A 21 6.22 -7.76 -0.31
CA ASN A 21 6.47 -6.43 0.23
C ASN A 21 6.45 -5.39 -0.91
N CYS A 22 5.58 -4.39 -0.80
CA CYS A 22 5.40 -3.32 -1.76
C CYS A 22 5.85 -1.99 -1.17
N THR A 23 6.71 -1.28 -1.89
CA THR A 23 7.19 0.02 -1.41
C THR A 23 6.15 1.11 -1.64
N VAL A 24 5.91 1.93 -0.61
CA VAL A 24 5.13 3.17 -0.72
C VAL A 24 5.94 4.19 -1.50
N ILE A 25 5.40 4.67 -2.62
CA ILE A 25 6.03 5.65 -3.50
C ILE A 25 5.51 7.07 -3.26
N LYS A 26 4.30 7.22 -2.72
CA LYS A 26 3.70 8.51 -2.38
C LYS A 26 2.66 8.32 -1.28
N MET A 27 2.59 9.27 -0.35
CA MET A 27 1.51 9.36 0.62
C MET A 27 0.58 10.52 0.22
N CYS A 28 -0.72 10.27 0.20
CA CYS A 28 -1.77 11.25 -0.07
C CYS A 28 -2.60 11.48 1.20
N LEU A 29 -3.68 12.28 1.14
CA LEU A 29 -4.51 12.54 2.33
C LEU A 29 -5.24 11.29 2.83
N ASP A 30 -5.77 10.48 1.92
CA ASP A 30 -6.66 9.36 2.26
C ASP A 30 -6.09 7.97 1.90
N TYR A 31 -4.95 7.94 1.20
CA TYR A 31 -4.34 6.70 0.71
C TYR A 31 -2.83 6.81 0.54
N ALA A 32 -2.14 5.67 0.60
CA ALA A 32 -0.78 5.49 0.14
C ALA A 32 -0.79 4.96 -1.30
N LEU A 33 0.11 5.46 -2.13
CA LEU A 33 0.41 4.92 -3.45
C LEU A 33 1.58 3.96 -3.31
N ILE A 34 1.43 2.72 -3.76
CA ILE A 34 2.47 1.69 -3.76
C ILE A 34 2.86 1.31 -5.17
N LYS A 35 4.07 0.78 -5.35
CA LYS A 35 4.48 0.11 -6.58
C LYS A 35 4.42 -1.40 -6.39
N TYR A 36 3.68 -2.09 -7.24
CA TYR A 36 3.54 -3.54 -7.23
C TYR A 36 3.57 -4.08 -8.66
N LYS A 37 4.43 -5.08 -8.93
CA LYS A 37 4.63 -5.68 -10.26
C LYS A 37 4.76 -4.66 -11.42
N GLY A 38 5.46 -3.54 -11.17
CA GLY A 38 5.66 -2.47 -12.15
C GLY A 38 4.49 -1.49 -12.30
N SER A 39 3.32 -1.81 -11.75
CA SER A 39 2.14 -0.94 -11.73
C SER A 39 2.01 -0.18 -10.42
N LYS A 40 1.21 0.89 -10.42
CA LYS A 40 0.93 1.69 -9.23
C LYS A 40 -0.45 1.33 -8.70
N TYR A 41 -0.56 1.26 -7.37
CA TYR A 41 -1.84 0.95 -6.72
C TYR A 41 -2.07 1.87 -5.54
N LYS A 42 -3.34 2.19 -5.28
CA LYS A 42 -3.78 2.96 -4.12
C LYS A 42 -4.17 2.00 -3.00
N VAL A 43 -3.68 2.30 -1.81
CA VAL A 43 -3.94 1.57 -0.57
C VAL A 43 -4.50 2.54 0.46
N PRO A 44 -5.78 2.42 0.85
CA PRO A 44 -6.36 3.22 1.93
C PRO A 44 -5.61 3.02 3.24
N TYR A 45 -5.43 4.08 4.03
CA TYR A 45 -4.69 3.98 5.30
C TYR A 45 -5.31 3.01 6.32
N GLY A 46 -6.63 2.85 6.32
CA GLY A 46 -7.31 1.85 7.16
C GLY A 46 -6.92 0.39 6.85
N LEU A 47 -6.23 0.15 5.73
CA LEU A 47 -5.77 -1.18 5.31
C LEU A 47 -4.23 -1.31 5.36
N ILE A 48 -3.48 -0.24 5.62
CA ILE A 48 -2.01 -0.22 5.41
C ILE A 48 -1.24 -1.15 6.37
N ASP A 49 -1.70 -1.31 7.60
CA ASP A 49 -1.14 -2.23 8.61
C ASP A 49 -1.61 -3.68 8.42
N LYS A 50 -2.53 -3.92 7.49
CA LYS A 50 -3.06 -5.25 7.20
C LYS A 50 -2.36 -5.85 6.01
N VAL A 51 -2.37 -7.18 5.95
CA VAL A 51 -1.99 -7.88 4.73
C VAL A 51 -3.18 -7.80 3.77
N ILE A 52 -2.96 -7.19 2.60
CA ILE A 52 -4.03 -6.88 1.64
C ILE A 52 -3.96 -7.87 0.48
N GLY A 53 -5.07 -8.50 0.10
CA GLY A 53 -5.12 -9.31 -1.12
C GLY A 53 -4.91 -8.46 -2.37
N HIS A 54 -4.20 -8.99 -3.36
CA HIS A 54 -3.96 -8.31 -4.64
C HIS A 54 -5.27 -7.81 -5.30
N GLU A 55 -6.39 -8.51 -5.09
CA GLU A 55 -7.72 -8.16 -5.58
C GLU A 55 -8.29 -6.86 -4.98
N LEU A 56 -7.80 -6.44 -3.81
CA LEU A 56 -8.22 -5.21 -3.13
C LEU A 56 -7.38 -4.00 -3.52
N LEU A 57 -6.35 -4.19 -4.35
CA LEU A 57 -5.51 -3.10 -4.84
C LEU A 57 -6.25 -2.32 -5.94
N LEU A 58 -6.43 -1.02 -5.71
CA LEU A 58 -7.04 -0.13 -6.70
C LEU A 58 -5.96 0.37 -7.65
N HIS A 59 -6.07 0.04 -8.94
CA HIS A 59 -5.12 0.52 -9.94
C HIS A 59 -5.06 2.05 -9.94
N ALA A 60 -3.85 2.59 -9.95
CA ALA A 60 -3.63 4.02 -10.09
C ALA A 60 -3.12 4.29 -11.50
N GLU A 61 -3.93 4.99 -12.28
CA GLU A 61 -3.56 5.59 -13.57
C GLU A 61 -2.26 6.42 -13.47
#